data_AF-A8MBJ0-F1
#
_entry.id   AF-A8MBJ0-F1
#
_cell.length_a   1.000
_cell.length_b   1.000
_cell.length_c   1.000
_cell.angle_alpha   90.00
_cell.angle_beta   90.00
_cell.angle_gamma   90.00
#
_symmetry.space_group_name_H-M   'P 1'
#
loop_
_entity.id
_entity.type
_entity.pdbx_description
1 polymer ?
#
loop_
_entity_poly.entity_id
_entity_poly.type
_entity_poly.pdbx_seq_one_letter_code
_entity_poly.pdbx_strand_id
1 'polypeptide(L)' 'MPSHGSLTKAGKVRSQTPKIPAKPRRSPVPRLRNWRNYRRRVLFAERSQSQGVSG' A
#
# COMPACT_ATOMS: atom_id res chain seq x y z
N MET A 1 -33.08 34.57 0.30
CA MET A 1 -32.22 33.55 0.92
C MET A 1 -31.15 33.19 -0.10
N PRO A 2 -29.83 33.32 0.18
CA PRO A 2 -28.82 33.01 -0.82
C PRO A 2 -28.81 31.48 -1.01
N SER A 3 -29.26 31.03 -2.18
CA SER A 3 -29.48 29.62 -2.52
C SER A 3 -28.20 28.84 -2.78
N HIS A 4 -27.04 29.51 -2.87
CA HIS A 4 -25.77 28.90 -3.25
C HIS A 4 -24.71 29.11 -2.16
N GLY A 5 -24.19 28.01 -1.62
CA GLY A 5 -23.12 27.98 -0.64
C GLY A 5 -21.75 28.38 -1.23
N SER A 6 -20.79 28.68 -0.35
CA SER A 6 -19.46 29.15 -0.76
C SER A 6 -18.67 28.06 -1.49
N LEU A 7 -18.32 28.32 -2.76
CA LEU A 7 -17.48 27.47 -3.60
C LEU A 7 -16.00 27.45 -3.17
N THR A 8 -15.59 28.33 -2.25
CA THR A 8 -14.19 28.55 -1.85
C THR A 8 -13.51 27.31 -1.24
N LYS A 9 -14.29 26.34 -0.74
CA LYS A 9 -13.78 25.09 -0.15
C LYS A 9 -13.53 23.99 -1.20
N ALA A 10 -14.01 24.15 -2.43
CA ALA A 10 -13.89 23.14 -3.47
C ALA A 10 -12.41 22.83 -3.75
N GLY A 11 -12.01 21.57 -3.59
CA GLY A 11 -10.66 21.12 -3.92
C GLY A 11 -9.52 21.56 -2.99
N LYS A 12 -9.78 22.39 -1.95
CA LYS A 12 -8.76 22.95 -1.05
C LYS A 12 -7.77 21.91 -0.52
N VAL A 13 -8.27 20.78 -0.02
CA VAL A 13 -7.40 19.73 0.57
C VAL A 13 -6.53 19.08 -0.51
N ARG A 14 -7.06 18.90 -1.72
CA ARG A 14 -6.33 18.28 -2.84
C ARG A 14 -5.24 19.20 -3.38
N SER A 15 -5.47 20.52 -3.42
CA SER A 15 -4.46 21.50 -3.84
C SER A 15 -3.42 21.79 -2.76
N GLN A 16 -3.79 21.67 -1.48
CA GLN A 16 -2.87 21.79 -0.34
C GLN A 16 -1.90 20.61 -0.21
N THR A 17 -2.28 19.43 -0.71
CA THR A 17 -1.44 18.23 -0.58
C THR A 17 -0.29 18.27 -1.60
N PRO A 18 0.99 18.29 -1.17
CA PRO A 18 2.12 18.30 -2.10
C PRO A 18 2.17 17.00 -2.91
N LYS A 19 2.50 17.11 -4.20
CA LYS A 19 2.60 15.93 -5.09
C LYS A 19 3.91 15.19 -4.82
N ILE A 20 3.82 13.99 -4.26
CA ILE A 20 4.97 13.10 -4.05
C ILE A 20 5.16 12.21 -5.29
N PRO A 21 6.39 12.08 -5.83
CA PRO A 21 6.66 11.19 -6.96
C PRO A 21 6.55 9.71 -6.55
N ALA A 22 6.12 8.87 -7.48
CA ALA A 22 6.02 7.43 -7.24
C ALA A 22 7.42 6.80 -7.19
N LYS A 23 7.66 5.90 -6.22
CA LYS A 23 8.87 5.08 -6.19
C LYS A 23 8.87 4.12 -7.39
N PRO A 24 10.00 3.97 -8.12
CA PRO A 24 10.09 2.97 -9.19
C PRO A 24 9.90 1.56 -8.60
N ARG A 25 8.99 0.78 -9.17
CA ARG A 25 8.72 -0.60 -8.76
C ARG A 25 8.87 -1.52 -9.97
N ARG A 26 9.68 -2.56 -9.84
CA ARG A 26 9.76 -3.65 -10.82
C ARG A 26 9.03 -4.87 -10.26
N SER A 27 8.00 -5.31 -10.96
CA SER A 27 7.30 -6.55 -10.64
C SER A 27 8.05 -7.72 -11.27
N PRO A 28 8.35 -8.80 -10.51
CA PRO A 28 8.95 -10.00 -11.09
C PRO A 28 7.96 -10.69 -12.02
N VAL A 29 8.49 -11.43 -13.00
CA VAL A 29 7.68 -12.28 -13.90
C VAL A 29 6.82 -13.28 -13.10
N PRO A 30 5.66 -13.72 -13.63
CA PRO A 30 4.70 -14.54 -12.87
C PRO A 30 5.32 -15.79 -12.23
N ARG A 31 6.21 -16.49 -12.94
CA ARG A 31 6.91 -17.67 -12.42
C ARG A 31 7.70 -17.37 -11.13
N LEU A 32 8.47 -16.27 -11.15
CA LEU A 32 9.28 -15.86 -9.99
C LEU A 32 8.40 -15.31 -8.86
N ARG A 33 7.34 -14.56 -9.20
CA ARG A 33 6.35 -14.09 -8.22
C ARG A 33 5.70 -15.25 -7.47
N ASN A 34 5.23 -16.25 -8.21
CA ASN A 34 4.54 -17.41 -7.65
C ASN A 34 5.48 -18.25 -6.79
N TRP A 35 6.72 -18.48 -7.25
CA TRP A 35 7.73 -19.19 -6.45
C TRP A 35 8.09 -18.44 -5.15
N ARG A 36 8.28 -17.11 -5.20
CA ARG A 36 8.52 -16.29 -3.99
C ARG A 36 7.33 -16.37 -3.03
N ASN A 37 6.11 -16.35 -3.54
CA ASN A 37 4.90 -16.48 -2.73
C ASN A 37 4.80 -17.87 -2.09
N TYR A 38 5.08 -18.94 -2.84
CA TYR A 38 5.12 -20.30 -2.30
C TYR A 38 6.14 -20.43 -1.17
N ARG A 39 7.38 -19.97 -1.39
CA ARG A 39 8.42 -19.97 -0.34
C ARG A 39 7.96 -19.22 0.91
N ARG A 40 7.43 -18.01 0.75
CA ARG A 40 6.98 -17.19 1.88
C ARG A 40 5.79 -17.79 2.63
N ARG A 41 4.80 -18.31 1.90
CA ARG A 41 3.50 -18.74 2.46
C ARG A 41 3.43 -20.21 2.87
N VAL A 42 4.30 -21.05 2.34
CA VAL A 42 4.30 -22.49 2.61
C VAL A 42 5.57 -22.88 3.34
N LEU A 43 6.74 -22.66 2.72
CA LEU A 43 8.01 -23.14 3.30
C LEU A 43 8.44 -22.36 4.55
N PHE A 44 8.15 -21.07 4.61
CA PHE A 44 8.58 -20.20 5.72
C PHE A 44 7.46 -19.87 6.71
N ALA A 45 6.25 -20.39 6.51
CA ALA A 45 5.11 -20.08 7.37
C ALA A 45 5.28 -20.57 8.82
N GLU A 46 5.88 -21.75 9.01
CA GLU A 46 6.10 -22.32 10.35
C GLU A 46 7.17 -21.56 11.14
N ARG A 47 8.26 -21.11 10.49
CA ARG A 47 9.31 -20.30 11.14
C ARG A 47 8.80 -18.96 11.67
N SER A 48 7.78 -18.39 11.04
CA SER A 48 7.13 -17.17 11.54
C SER A 48 6.19 -17.42 12.72
N GLN A 49 5.66 -18.63 12.88
CA GLN A 49 4.78 -18.98 14.00
C GLN A 49 5.58 -19.40 15.24
N SER A 50 6.73 -20.05 15.06
CA SER A 50 7.57 -20.53 16.18
C SER A 50 8.44 -19.45 16.84
N GLN A 51 8.65 -18.31 16.18
CA GLN A 51 9.49 -17.18 16.69
C GLN A 51 8.66 -16.10 17.40
N GLY A 52 7.34 -16.29 17.53
CA GLY A 52 6.40 -15.33 18.13
C GLY A 52 5.89 -15.69 19.53
N VAL A 53 6.43 -16.72 20.19
CA VAL A 53 5.94 -17.22 21.50
C VAL A 53 6.98 -17.08 22.62
N SER A 54 7.98 -16.22 22.44
CA SER A 54 8.94 -15.85 23.48
C SER A 54 8.93 -14.33 23.63
N GLY A 55 7.98 -13.84 24.43
CA GLY A 55 7.77 -12.44 24.79
C GLY A 55 6.64 -12.33 25.79
#